data_AF-A0A1E7FBX2-F1
#
_entry.id   AF-A0A1E7FBX2-F1
#
_cell.length_a   1.000
_cell.length_b   1.000
_cell.length_c   1.000
_cell.angle_alpha   90.00
_cell.angle_beta   90.00
_cell.angle_gamma   90.00
#
_symmetry.space_group_name_H-M   'P 1'
#
loop_
_entity.id
_entity.type
_entity.pdbx_description
1 polymer ?
#
loop_
_entity_poly.entity_id
_entity_poly.type
_entity_poly.pdbx_seq_one_letter_code
_entity_poly.pdbx_strand_id
1 'polypeptide(L)'
;MSSIWKEPTSKSAFILSWFSVILTLIFATIGIVYYILVGSVLCLVFGLENCVDLFSSIVVLWRFYAPGHITKEREKILKRRELRASMAISLVLILLGFGVIATSSYDIAMGPVTNQIEMNVVIYIAGFSVFIFGTLTIFKFHYASALSSESLYKDGICSLIGTILASALFVNTIIIKSKPDIWWLDPFVAMVCGFAALFIGIHSLYIGWKQQRVPICSLSWWMMSRGGNSATNTSNNNNNNSKNNNDDGSDNNNEPGMSPKASDLEMTESNSGGGLESATNLSGEIV
;
A
#
# COMPACT_ATOMS: atom_id res chain seq x y z
N MET A 1 3.95 -25.91 21.21
CA MET A 1 3.49 -24.75 22.00
C MET A 1 2.19 -24.25 21.41
N SER A 2 1.30 -23.66 22.22
CA SER A 2 -0.10 -23.38 21.85
C SER A 2 -0.25 -22.21 20.85
N SER A 3 -1.20 -22.35 19.94
CA SER A 3 -1.60 -21.31 18.98
C SER A 3 -2.41 -20.21 19.65
N ILE A 4 -1.72 -19.24 20.26
CA ILE A 4 -2.31 -17.96 20.70
C ILE A 4 -2.88 -17.16 19.50
N TRP A 5 -2.39 -17.45 18.29
CA TRP A 5 -2.75 -16.78 17.05
C TRP A 5 -3.91 -17.48 16.34
N LYS A 6 -5.07 -16.82 16.33
CA LYS A 6 -6.20 -17.15 15.45
C LYS A 6 -5.85 -16.79 14.01
N GLU A 7 -6.13 -17.66 13.05
CA GLU A 7 -5.75 -17.46 11.64
C GLU A 7 -6.20 -16.09 11.09
N PRO A 8 -5.26 -15.23 10.63
CA PRO A 8 -5.57 -13.84 10.30
C PRO A 8 -6.27 -13.74 8.94
N THR A 9 -7.61 -13.72 8.96
CA THR A 9 -8.43 -13.44 7.78
C THR A 9 -8.17 -12.03 7.24
N SER A 10 -8.38 -11.78 5.94
CA SER A 10 -8.24 -10.45 5.31
C SER A 10 -9.08 -9.36 5.98
N LYS A 11 -10.22 -9.71 6.60
CA LYS A 11 -11.01 -8.79 7.44
C LYS A 11 -10.25 -8.30 8.67
N SER A 12 -9.49 -9.18 9.33
CA SER A 12 -8.64 -8.84 10.47
C SER A 12 -7.50 -7.90 10.04
N ALA A 13 -6.88 -8.13 8.87
CA ALA A 13 -5.86 -7.24 8.32
C ALA A 13 -6.41 -5.85 7.98
N PHE A 14 -7.62 -5.77 7.42
CA PHE A 14 -8.31 -4.50 7.19
C PHE A 14 -8.58 -3.74 8.51
N ILE A 15 -9.07 -4.44 9.55
CA ILE A 15 -9.32 -3.84 10.88
C ILE A 15 -8.01 -3.37 11.52
N LEU A 16 -6.96 -4.18 11.51
CA LEU A 16 -5.63 -3.83 12.04
C LEU A 16 -5.06 -2.58 11.32
N SER A 17 -5.19 -2.53 9.99
CA SER A 17 -4.77 -1.38 9.18
C SER A 17 -5.57 -0.12 9.52
N TRP A 18 -6.89 -0.22 9.76
CA TRP A 18 -7.72 0.90 10.20
C TRP A 18 -7.32 1.43 11.58
N PHE A 19 -7.03 0.55 12.55
CA PHE A 19 -6.47 0.95 13.85
C PHE A 19 -5.09 1.61 13.69
N SER A 20 -4.22 1.08 12.83
CA SER A 20 -2.91 1.67 12.53
C SER A 20 -3.05 3.10 11.98
N VAL A 21 -3.96 3.33 11.03
CA VAL A 21 -4.28 4.66 10.47
C VAL A 21 -4.73 5.65 11.56
N ILE A 22 -5.61 5.24 12.48
CA ILE A 22 -6.06 6.12 13.57
C ILE A 22 -4.92 6.44 14.54
N LEU A 23 -4.15 5.44 14.95
CA LEU A 23 -3.07 5.61 15.94
C LEU A 23 -1.92 6.47 15.38
N THR A 24 -1.44 6.18 14.18
CA THR A 24 -0.40 6.95 13.49
C THR A 24 -0.81 8.41 13.27
N LEU A 25 -2.07 8.68 12.89
CA LEU A 25 -2.59 10.04 12.76
C LEU A 25 -2.59 10.81 14.10
N ILE A 26 -2.95 10.15 15.20
CA ILE A 26 -2.91 10.75 16.54
C ILE A 26 -1.46 11.06 16.94
N PHE A 27 -0.54 10.10 16.82
CA PHE A 27 0.87 10.31 17.19
C PHE A 27 1.60 11.30 16.27
N ALA A 28 1.26 11.36 14.98
CA ALA A 28 1.75 12.40 14.06
C ALA A 28 1.33 13.81 14.54
N THR A 29 0.04 13.98 14.85
CA THR A 29 -0.50 15.24 15.35
C THR A 29 0.17 15.64 16.67
N ILE A 30 0.34 14.69 17.59
CA ILE A 30 1.05 14.90 18.86
C ILE A 30 2.50 15.34 18.62
N GLY A 31 3.28 14.60 17.81
CA GLY A 31 4.69 14.92 17.56
C GLY A 31 4.91 16.31 16.96
N ILE A 32 4.07 16.69 15.99
CA ILE A 32 4.12 18.02 15.34
C ILE A 32 3.74 19.13 16.34
N VAL A 33 2.69 18.94 17.15
CA VAL A 33 2.31 19.93 18.18
C VAL A 33 3.39 20.05 19.26
N TYR A 34 4.00 18.94 19.70
CA TYR A 34 5.09 18.97 20.67
C TYR A 34 6.37 19.59 20.12
N TYR A 35 6.66 19.45 18.82
CA TYR A 35 7.73 20.24 18.19
C TYR A 35 7.46 21.75 18.27
N ILE A 36 6.25 22.20 17.89
CA ILE A 36 5.89 23.63 17.92
C ILE A 36 5.94 24.21 19.34
N LEU A 37 5.57 23.42 20.35
CA LEU A 37 5.55 23.86 21.74
C LEU A 37 6.92 23.77 22.44
N VAL A 38 7.65 22.67 22.28
CA VAL A 38 8.90 22.39 23.01
C VAL A 38 10.14 22.87 22.23
N GLY A 39 10.10 22.86 20.90
CA GLY A 39 11.24 23.11 20.02
C GLY A 39 12.06 21.86 19.66
N SER A 40 11.90 20.75 20.40
CA SER A 40 12.65 19.49 20.18
C SER A 40 12.52 18.99 18.74
N VAL A 41 13.64 19.01 18.01
CA VAL A 41 13.70 18.53 16.63
C VAL A 41 13.45 17.02 16.57
N LEU A 42 13.80 16.26 17.62
CA LEU A 42 13.50 14.83 17.67
C LEU A 42 12.00 14.53 17.78
N CYS A 43 11.21 15.39 18.44
CA CYS A 43 9.74 15.33 18.39
C CYS A 43 9.20 15.58 16.97
N LEU A 44 9.84 16.46 16.18
CA LEU A 44 9.48 16.65 14.77
C LEU A 44 9.74 15.36 13.98
N VAL A 45 10.92 14.75 14.11
CA VAL A 45 11.21 13.47 13.41
C VAL A 45 10.18 12.40 13.78
N PHE A 46 9.82 12.27 15.06
CA PHE A 46 8.78 11.34 15.51
C PHE A 46 7.41 11.64 14.88
N GLY A 47 6.98 12.91 14.85
CA GLY A 47 5.73 13.29 14.19
C GLY A 47 5.71 12.99 12.68
N LEU A 48 6.86 13.20 12.01
CA LEU A 48 7.04 12.99 10.58
C LEU A 48 7.07 11.52 10.18
N GLU A 49 7.75 10.64 10.95
CA GLU A 49 7.72 9.19 10.72
C GLU A 49 6.30 8.63 10.90
N ASN A 50 5.54 9.16 11.86
CA ASN A 50 4.13 8.81 12.02
C ASN A 50 3.28 9.20 10.80
N CYS A 51 3.59 10.30 10.10
CA CYS A 51 2.96 10.59 8.81
C CYS A 51 3.32 9.55 7.74
N VAL A 52 4.54 9.00 7.76
CA VAL A 52 5.00 7.98 6.81
C VAL A 52 4.32 6.62 7.07
N ASP A 53 4.25 6.17 8.33
CA ASP A 53 3.50 4.97 8.71
C ASP A 53 1.98 5.15 8.44
N LEU A 54 1.43 6.34 8.65
CA LEU A 54 0.05 6.67 8.24
C LEU A 54 -0.17 6.46 6.73
N PHE A 55 0.69 7.01 5.86
CA PHE A 55 0.57 6.83 4.41
C PHE A 55 0.77 5.36 3.99
N SER A 56 1.70 4.64 4.61
CA SER A 56 1.88 3.20 4.42
C SER A 56 0.61 2.41 4.81
N SER A 57 0.08 2.69 6.00
CA SER A 57 -1.13 2.06 6.54
C SER A 57 -2.34 2.32 5.63
N ILE A 58 -2.47 3.50 5.02
CA ILE A 58 -3.51 3.82 4.04
C ILE A 58 -3.37 3.00 2.74
N VAL A 59 -2.15 2.78 2.25
CA VAL A 59 -1.91 1.93 1.05
C VAL A 59 -2.32 0.48 1.32
N VAL A 60 -2.00 -0.03 2.51
CA VAL A 60 -2.45 -1.35 2.98
C VAL A 60 -3.96 -1.41 3.14
N LEU A 61 -4.58 -0.39 3.73
CA LEU A 61 -6.03 -0.31 3.89
C LEU A 61 -6.74 -0.41 2.55
N TRP A 62 -6.27 0.33 1.55
CA TRP A 62 -6.84 0.35 0.20
C TRP A 62 -6.63 -0.97 -0.56
N ARG A 63 -5.51 -1.67 -0.33
CA ARG A 63 -5.27 -3.04 -0.83
C ARG A 63 -6.33 -4.02 -0.30
N PHE A 64 -6.66 -3.96 0.99
CA PHE A 64 -7.62 -4.88 1.61
C PHE A 64 -9.10 -4.44 1.55
N TYR A 65 -9.38 -3.16 1.30
CA TYR A 65 -10.74 -2.61 1.20
C TYR A 65 -11.58 -3.23 0.06
N ALA A 66 -10.95 -3.78 -0.98
CA ALA A 66 -11.58 -4.04 -2.27
C ALA A 66 -12.12 -5.50 -2.43
N PRO A 67 -13.38 -5.80 -2.04
CA PRO A 67 -13.83 -7.17 -1.81
C PRO A 67 -14.27 -7.82 -3.13
N GLY A 68 -13.49 -8.78 -3.61
CA GLY A 68 -13.77 -9.55 -4.82
C GLY A 68 -12.54 -10.33 -5.27
N HIS A 69 -12.77 -11.46 -5.94
CA HIS A 69 -11.69 -12.36 -6.39
C HIS A 69 -10.60 -11.58 -7.12
N ILE A 70 -9.35 -11.71 -6.64
CA ILE A 70 -8.21 -11.01 -7.23
C ILE A 70 -7.82 -11.74 -8.52
N THR A 71 -8.37 -11.28 -9.64
CA THR A 71 -7.91 -11.71 -10.96
C THR A 71 -6.47 -11.27 -11.17
N LYS A 72 -5.69 -12.06 -11.93
CA LYS A 72 -4.25 -11.78 -12.19
C LYS A 72 -4.01 -10.42 -12.85
N GLU A 73 -5.01 -9.83 -13.50
CA GLU A 73 -4.95 -8.46 -14.03
C GLU A 73 -5.17 -7.39 -12.96
N ARG A 74 -6.13 -7.60 -12.06
CA ARG A 74 -6.42 -6.69 -10.94
C ARG A 74 -5.21 -6.55 -10.03
N GLU A 75 -4.50 -7.65 -9.78
CA GLU A 75 -3.25 -7.65 -9.00
C GLU A 75 -2.15 -6.80 -9.67
N LYS A 76 -1.96 -6.92 -11.00
CA LYS A 76 -1.01 -6.09 -11.78
C LYS A 76 -1.36 -4.60 -11.78
N ILE A 77 -2.64 -4.25 -11.60
CA ILE A 77 -3.09 -2.86 -11.46
C ILE A 77 -2.82 -2.36 -10.04
N LEU A 78 -3.11 -3.16 -9.01
CA LEU A 78 -2.86 -2.85 -7.60
C LEU A 78 -1.35 -2.68 -7.33
N LYS A 79 -0.50 -3.65 -7.70
CA LYS A 79 0.97 -3.56 -7.55
C LYS A 79 1.56 -2.31 -8.23
N ARG A 80 1.06 -1.90 -9.40
CA ARG A 80 1.50 -0.65 -10.06
C ARG A 80 1.06 0.62 -9.33
N ARG A 81 -0.04 0.59 -8.57
CA ARG A 81 -0.52 1.73 -7.74
C ARG A 81 0.19 1.79 -6.40
N GLU A 82 0.39 0.66 -5.74
CA GLU A 82 1.23 0.51 -4.54
C GLU A 82 2.64 1.04 -4.81
N LEU A 83 3.22 0.72 -5.97
CA LEU A 83 4.46 1.32 -6.44
C LEU A 83 4.39 2.85 -6.49
N ARG A 84 3.39 3.44 -7.15
CA ARG A 84 3.25 4.92 -7.23
C ARG A 84 3.23 5.55 -5.83
N ALA A 85 2.48 4.95 -4.91
CA ALA A 85 2.40 5.42 -3.53
C ALA A 85 3.75 5.29 -2.80
N SER A 86 4.46 4.16 -2.92
CA SER A 86 5.79 4.01 -2.32
C SER A 86 6.84 4.97 -2.89
N MET A 87 6.73 5.34 -4.17
CA MET A 87 7.59 6.35 -4.79
C MET A 87 7.23 7.77 -4.30
N ALA A 88 5.94 8.06 -4.05
CA ALA A 88 5.51 9.31 -3.43
C ALA A 88 6.06 9.42 -1.99
N ILE A 89 5.92 8.36 -1.19
CA ILE A 89 6.44 8.28 0.18
C ILE A 89 7.98 8.42 0.19
N SER A 90 8.68 7.82 -0.78
CA SER A 90 10.14 7.97 -0.92
C SER A 90 10.56 9.41 -1.22
N LEU A 91 9.82 10.13 -2.07
CA LEU A 91 10.07 11.55 -2.36
C LEU A 91 9.76 12.44 -1.16
N VAL A 92 8.69 12.14 -0.41
CA VAL A 92 8.37 12.81 0.85
C VAL A 92 9.48 12.59 1.88
N LEU A 93 9.94 11.35 2.09
CA LEU A 93 11.07 11.04 2.99
C LEU A 93 12.35 11.83 2.65
N ILE A 94 12.65 12.06 1.37
CA ILE A 94 13.79 12.90 0.96
C ILE A 94 13.57 14.36 1.38
N LEU A 95 12.40 14.94 1.11
CA LEU A 95 12.08 16.32 1.51
C LEU A 95 12.09 16.50 3.04
N LEU A 96 11.56 15.51 3.78
CA LEU A 96 11.55 15.49 5.24
C LEU A 96 12.96 15.33 5.82
N GLY A 97 13.81 14.48 5.23
CA GLY A 97 15.21 14.33 5.63
C GLY A 97 16.00 15.63 5.49
N PHE A 98 15.85 16.34 4.36
CA PHE A 98 16.43 17.69 4.19
C PHE A 98 15.88 18.69 5.20
N GLY A 99 14.57 18.70 5.45
CA GLY A 99 13.94 19.56 6.45
C GLY A 99 14.50 19.33 7.86
N VAL A 100 14.59 18.08 8.29
CA VAL A 100 15.12 17.67 9.60
C VAL A 100 16.60 18.02 9.77
N ILE A 101 17.43 17.82 8.73
CA ILE A 101 18.85 18.22 8.78
C ILE A 101 18.97 19.75 8.89
N ALA A 102 18.13 20.50 8.16
CA ALA A 102 18.13 21.96 8.22
C ALA A 102 17.69 22.49 9.59
N THR A 103 16.61 21.95 10.17
CA THR A 103 16.16 22.34 11.52
C THR A 103 17.14 21.93 12.60
N SER A 104 17.73 20.73 12.53
CA SER A 104 18.77 20.28 13.47
C SER A 104 20.02 21.15 13.42
N SER A 105 20.45 21.54 12.21
CA SER A 105 21.62 22.40 12.02
C SER A 105 21.37 23.83 12.52
N TYR A 106 20.14 24.33 12.35
CA TYR A 106 19.70 25.62 12.88
C TYR A 106 19.65 25.61 14.42
N ASP A 107 19.06 24.58 15.02
CA ASP A 107 18.94 24.42 16.47
C ASP A 107 20.32 24.34 17.16
N ILE A 108 21.26 23.56 16.60
CA ILE A 108 22.67 23.53 17.03
C ILE A 108 23.35 24.90 16.93
N ALA A 109 23.02 25.70 15.91
CA ALA A 109 23.58 27.05 15.72
C ALA A 109 22.92 28.12 16.62
N MET A 110 21.65 27.93 17.01
CA MET A 110 20.91 28.88 17.86
C MET A 110 21.21 28.72 19.35
N GLY A 111 21.64 27.54 19.78
CA GLY A 111 21.95 27.22 21.17
C GLY A 111 20.74 26.69 21.96
N PRO A 112 20.89 26.44 23.27
CA PRO A 112 19.86 25.79 24.08
C PRO A 112 18.58 26.62 24.20
N VAL A 113 17.52 26.19 23.51
CA VAL A 113 16.18 26.78 23.63
C VAL A 113 15.52 26.27 24.91
N THR A 114 15.66 27.01 26.01
CA THR A 114 15.16 26.65 27.35
C THR A 114 13.62 26.81 27.49
N ASN A 115 12.86 26.14 26.64
CA ASN A 115 11.40 26.05 26.76
C ASN A 115 11.05 25.16 27.98
N GLN A 116 10.57 25.79 29.06
CA GLN A 116 10.22 25.10 30.32
C GLN A 116 8.90 24.32 30.28
N ILE A 117 8.68 23.55 29.21
CA ILE A 117 7.57 22.60 29.11
C ILE A 117 7.96 21.31 29.84
N GLU A 118 6.98 20.68 30.50
CA GLU A 118 7.19 19.43 31.21
C GLU A 118 7.64 18.29 30.28
N MET A 119 8.95 18.05 30.24
CA MET A 119 9.57 16.86 29.63
C MET A 119 8.97 15.55 30.14
N ASN A 120 8.34 15.56 31.33
CA ASN A 120 7.54 14.46 31.86
C ASN A 120 6.51 13.95 30.85
N VAL A 121 5.77 14.84 30.18
CA VAL A 121 4.68 14.45 29.27
C VAL A 121 5.23 13.85 27.99
N VAL A 122 6.36 14.36 27.48
CA VAL A 122 7.10 13.75 26.35
C VAL A 122 7.59 12.34 26.71
N ILE A 123 8.11 12.13 27.92
CA ILE A 123 8.53 10.80 28.40
C ILE A 123 7.34 9.83 28.47
N TYR A 124 6.19 10.25 29.01
CA TYR A 124 4.99 9.40 29.04
C TYR A 124 4.45 9.08 27.65
N ILE A 125 4.39 10.07 26.75
CA ILE A 125 3.95 9.89 25.36
C ILE A 125 4.90 8.96 24.60
N ALA A 126 6.21 9.15 24.69
CA ALA A 126 7.20 8.33 24.00
C ALA A 126 7.20 6.89 24.54
N GLY A 127 7.14 6.69 25.86
CA GLY A 127 7.05 5.36 26.48
C GLY A 127 5.78 4.60 26.07
N PHE A 128 4.64 5.29 26.04
CA PHE A 128 3.38 4.71 25.53
C PHE A 128 3.45 4.41 24.03
N SER A 129 4.10 5.29 23.24
CA SER A 129 4.33 5.09 21.81
C SER A 129 5.15 3.82 21.54
N VAL A 130 6.23 3.58 22.28
CA VAL A 130 7.04 2.34 22.15
C VAL A 130 6.18 1.08 22.33
N PHE A 131 5.26 1.07 23.31
CA PHE A 131 4.35 -0.05 23.52
C PHE A 131 3.33 -0.22 22.38
N ILE A 132 2.74 0.87 21.90
CA ILE A 132 1.76 0.82 20.80
C ILE A 132 2.42 0.44 19.47
N PHE A 133 3.52 1.06 19.07
CA PHE A 133 4.22 0.71 17.83
C PHE A 133 4.89 -0.66 17.90
N GLY A 134 5.44 -1.05 19.05
CA GLY A 134 6.00 -2.38 19.24
C GLY A 134 4.95 -3.49 19.10
N THR A 135 3.76 -3.31 19.68
CA THR A 135 2.65 -4.26 19.51
C THR A 135 2.09 -4.26 18.07
N LEU A 136 1.84 -3.08 17.48
CA LEU A 136 1.43 -2.97 16.06
C LEU A 136 2.42 -3.68 15.12
N THR A 137 3.72 -3.50 15.33
CA THR A 137 4.79 -4.12 14.53
C THR A 137 4.71 -5.65 14.57
N ILE A 138 4.51 -6.25 15.75
CA ILE A 138 4.35 -7.70 15.91
C ILE A 138 3.11 -8.20 15.15
N PHE A 139 1.97 -7.50 15.27
CA PHE A 139 0.75 -7.86 14.55
C PHE A 139 0.92 -7.71 13.03
N LYS A 140 1.47 -6.58 12.54
CA LYS A 140 1.71 -6.34 11.11
C LYS A 140 2.62 -7.42 10.51
N PHE A 141 3.75 -7.77 11.15
CA PHE A 141 4.62 -8.83 10.63
C PHE A 141 3.98 -10.23 10.66
N HIS A 142 3.27 -10.59 11.73
CA HIS A 142 2.56 -11.88 11.80
C HIS A 142 1.54 -12.01 10.66
N TYR A 143 0.75 -10.95 10.44
CA TYR A 143 -0.27 -10.93 9.39
C TYR A 143 0.35 -10.86 7.99
N ALA A 144 1.47 -10.16 7.81
CA ALA A 144 2.22 -10.10 6.55
C ALA A 144 2.73 -11.47 6.11
N SER A 145 3.26 -12.25 7.06
CA SER A 145 3.72 -13.64 6.83
C SER A 145 2.55 -14.56 6.48
N ALA A 146 1.49 -14.58 7.31
CA ALA A 146 0.34 -15.46 7.10
C ALA A 146 -0.47 -15.14 5.82
N LEU A 147 -0.52 -13.88 5.40
CA LEU A 147 -1.18 -13.46 4.15
C LEU A 147 -0.23 -13.33 2.96
N SER A 148 1.07 -13.65 3.13
CA SER A 148 2.12 -13.53 2.10
C SER A 148 2.11 -12.20 1.34
N SER A 149 1.94 -11.08 2.07
CA SER A 149 1.62 -9.78 1.47
C SER A 149 2.77 -8.76 1.62
N GLU A 150 3.47 -8.50 0.51
CA GLU A 150 4.56 -7.50 0.43
C GLU A 150 4.17 -6.11 0.95
N SER A 151 2.93 -5.67 0.70
CA SER A 151 2.46 -4.35 1.13
C SER A 151 2.37 -4.25 2.66
N LEU A 152 1.86 -5.31 3.30
CA LEU A 152 1.73 -5.39 4.76
C LEU A 152 3.09 -5.64 5.44
N TYR A 153 4.03 -6.28 4.75
CA TYR A 153 5.40 -6.43 5.23
C TYR A 153 6.15 -5.08 5.28
N LYS A 154 6.05 -4.26 4.23
CA LYS A 154 6.60 -2.88 4.21
C LYS A 154 5.98 -2.00 5.29
N ASP A 155 4.68 -2.18 5.53
CA ASP A 155 3.94 -1.48 6.57
C ASP A 155 4.37 -1.89 7.99
N GLY A 156 4.73 -3.16 8.20
CA GLY A 156 5.38 -3.62 9.42
C GLY A 156 6.77 -3.00 9.64
N ILE A 157 7.53 -2.74 8.55
CA ILE A 157 8.83 -2.05 8.64
C ILE A 157 8.66 -0.58 9.04
N CYS A 158 7.63 0.13 8.56
CA CYS A 158 7.36 1.51 8.98
C CYS A 158 7.06 1.58 10.48
N SER A 159 6.18 0.74 11.00
CA SER A 159 5.92 0.69 12.46
C SER A 159 7.14 0.25 13.27
N LEU A 160 8.03 -0.60 12.72
CA LEU A 160 9.30 -0.94 13.37
C LEU A 160 10.24 0.27 13.48
N ILE A 161 10.36 1.07 12.41
CA ILE A 161 11.13 2.32 12.42
C ILE A 161 10.52 3.30 13.44
N GLY A 162 9.20 3.48 13.42
CA GLY A 162 8.46 4.25 14.43
C GLY A 162 8.69 3.77 15.87
N THR A 163 8.78 2.46 16.10
CA THR A 163 9.11 1.87 17.41
C THR A 163 10.52 2.22 17.86
N ILE A 164 11.51 2.10 16.96
CA ILE A 164 12.91 2.43 17.24
C ILE A 164 13.07 3.93 17.50
N LEU A 165 12.39 4.78 16.72
CA LEU A 165 12.41 6.23 16.87
C LEU A 165 11.71 6.70 18.14
N ALA A 166 10.57 6.10 18.51
CA ALA A 166 9.92 6.34 19.80
C ALA A 166 10.83 5.95 20.98
N SER A 167 11.60 4.87 20.83
CA SER A 167 12.57 4.41 21.83
C SER A 167 13.75 5.37 21.95
N ALA A 168 14.26 5.88 20.81
CA ALA A 168 15.31 6.89 20.77
C ALA A 168 14.85 8.20 21.43
N LEU A 169 13.64 8.67 21.11
CA LEU A 169 13.03 9.84 21.75
C LEU A 169 12.89 9.67 23.27
N PHE A 170 12.33 8.54 23.72
CA PHE A 170 12.17 8.23 25.14
C PHE A 170 13.51 8.26 25.91
N VAL A 171 14.54 7.59 25.38
CA VAL A 171 15.88 7.55 25.99
C VAL A 171 16.54 8.94 25.98
N ASN A 172 16.46 9.66 24.86
CA ASN A 172 16.99 11.01 24.71
C ASN A 172 16.36 11.98 25.72
N THR A 173 15.03 12.03 25.85
CA THR A 173 14.37 12.93 26.80
C THR A 173 14.70 12.58 28.26
N ILE A 174 14.89 11.29 28.59
CA ILE A 174 15.36 10.86 29.92
C ILE A 174 16.81 11.34 30.19
N ILE A 175 17.70 11.26 29.20
CA ILE A 175 19.08 11.74 29.33
C ILE A 175 19.11 13.25 29.53
N ILE A 176 18.39 14.02 28.70
CA ILE A 176 18.34 15.48 28.79
C ILE A 176 17.72 15.93 30.13
N LYS A 177 16.63 15.30 30.57
CA LYS A 177 16.03 15.55 31.90
C LYS A 177 17.01 15.28 33.04
N SER A 178 17.92 14.34 32.86
CA SER A 178 18.92 13.95 33.88
C SER A 178 20.20 14.79 33.83
N LYS A 179 20.52 15.38 32.66
CA LYS A 179 21.72 16.19 32.38
C LYS A 179 21.39 17.29 31.36
N PRO A 180 20.79 18.43 31.79
CA PRO A 180 20.35 19.50 30.87
C PRO A 180 21.50 20.15 30.09
N ASP A 181 22.75 20.02 30.57
CA ASP A 181 23.96 20.50 29.87
C ASP A 181 24.17 19.84 28.50
N ILE A 182 23.58 18.66 28.24
CA ILE A 182 23.71 17.89 26.99
C ILE A 182 22.55 18.21 26.02
N TRP A 183 22.15 19.48 25.95
CA TRP A 183 21.07 19.98 25.07
C TRP A 183 21.27 19.59 23.60
N TRP A 184 22.52 19.56 23.12
CA TRP A 184 22.90 19.23 21.75
C TRP A 184 22.58 17.79 21.33
N LEU A 185 22.20 16.91 22.28
CA LEU A 185 21.86 15.52 21.98
C LEU A 185 20.59 15.41 21.12
N ASP A 186 19.57 16.23 21.38
CA ASP A 186 18.29 16.18 20.65
C ASP A 186 18.46 16.47 19.15
N PRO A 187 19.05 17.63 18.74
CA PRO A 187 19.28 17.89 17.34
C PRO A 187 20.35 16.99 16.73
N PHE A 188 21.34 16.48 17.50
CA PHE A 188 22.32 15.52 16.96
C PHE A 188 21.66 14.19 16.58
N VAL A 189 20.81 13.62 17.44
CA VAL A 189 20.06 12.39 17.14
C VAL A 189 19.08 12.64 15.99
N ALA A 190 18.38 13.78 15.99
CA ALA A 190 17.49 14.16 14.90
C ALA A 190 18.23 14.31 13.56
N MET A 191 19.42 14.90 13.54
CA MET A 191 20.27 15.04 12.35
C MET A 191 20.69 13.68 11.78
N VAL A 192 21.07 12.72 12.64
CA VAL A 192 21.36 11.33 12.25
C VAL A 192 20.13 10.66 11.64
N CYS A 193 18.95 10.83 12.24
CA CYS A 193 17.69 10.35 11.67
C CYS A 193 17.36 11.01 10.32
N GLY A 194 17.64 12.30 10.16
CA GLY A 194 17.46 13.03 8.89
C GLY A 194 18.36 12.48 7.77
N PHE A 195 19.64 12.20 8.06
CA PHE A 195 20.54 11.53 7.12
C PHE A 195 20.10 10.10 6.79
N ALA A 196 19.60 9.34 7.78
CA ALA A 196 19.03 8.02 7.54
C ALA A 196 17.80 8.08 6.62
N ALA A 197 16.88 9.03 6.85
CA ALA A 197 15.71 9.26 6.01
C ALA A 197 16.08 9.65 4.57
N LEU A 198 17.07 10.54 4.39
CA LEU A 198 17.64 10.84 3.07
C LEU A 198 18.18 9.58 2.37
N PHE A 199 19.01 8.80 3.06
CA PHE A 199 19.61 7.61 2.49
C PHE A 199 18.56 6.55 2.10
N ILE A 200 17.59 6.27 2.98
CA ILE A 200 16.49 5.33 2.74
C ILE A 200 15.62 5.80 1.57
N GLY A 201 15.26 7.09 1.52
CA GLY A 201 14.46 7.67 0.45
C GLY A 201 15.17 7.62 -0.91
N ILE A 202 16.44 8.05 -0.97
CA ILE A 202 17.27 8.02 -2.20
C ILE A 202 17.49 6.58 -2.66
N HIS A 203 17.79 5.65 -1.76
CA HIS A 203 17.99 4.23 -2.08
C HIS A 203 16.71 3.60 -2.65
N SER A 204 15.56 3.88 -2.03
CA SER A 204 14.25 3.41 -2.51
C SER A 204 13.90 3.97 -3.89
N LEU A 205 14.15 5.26 -4.10
CA LEU A 205 13.94 5.94 -5.39
C LEU A 205 14.86 5.38 -6.49
N TYR A 206 16.14 5.14 -6.17
CA TYR A 206 17.13 4.55 -7.08
C TYR A 206 16.77 3.12 -7.49
N ILE A 207 16.30 2.29 -6.53
CA ILE A 207 15.80 0.94 -6.81
C ILE A 207 14.59 0.99 -7.75
N GLY A 208 13.60 1.84 -7.45
CA GLY A 208 12.41 2.02 -8.30
C GLY A 208 12.76 2.46 -9.73
N TRP A 209 13.74 3.36 -9.88
CA TRP A 209 14.26 3.78 -11.18
C TRP A 209 14.96 2.63 -11.92
N LYS A 210 15.92 1.96 -11.27
CA LYS A 210 16.82 0.96 -11.88
C LYS A 210 16.12 -0.35 -12.24
N GLN A 211 15.28 -0.88 -11.34
CA GLN A 211 14.63 -2.18 -11.57
C GLN A 211 13.41 -2.11 -12.49
N GLN A 212 12.72 -0.97 -12.56
CA GLN A 212 11.37 -0.91 -13.16
C GLN A 212 11.22 0.07 -14.33
N ARG A 213 12.26 0.84 -14.67
CA ARG A 213 12.28 1.81 -15.80
C ARG A 213 11.06 2.76 -15.83
N VAL A 214 10.48 3.07 -14.67
CA VAL A 214 9.34 3.99 -14.59
C VAL A 214 9.80 5.42 -14.88
N PRO A 215 9.11 6.18 -15.75
CA PRO A 215 9.47 7.57 -16.02
C PRO A 215 8.95 8.47 -14.89
N ILE A 216 9.65 8.46 -13.75
CA ILE A 216 9.26 9.17 -12.52
C ILE A 216 9.00 10.67 -12.77
N CYS A 217 9.81 11.28 -13.64
CA CYS A 217 9.72 12.68 -14.05
C CYS A 217 8.58 12.97 -15.05
N SER A 218 7.83 11.95 -15.50
CA SER A 218 6.68 12.14 -16.39
C SER A 218 5.44 12.45 -15.56
N LEU A 219 4.98 13.71 -15.60
CA LEU A 219 3.71 14.11 -14.99
C LEU A 219 2.52 13.30 -15.57
N SER A 220 2.63 12.88 -16.83
CA SER A 220 1.66 11.97 -17.47
C SER A 220 1.59 10.61 -16.77
N TRP A 221 2.70 10.04 -16.29
CA TRP A 221 2.69 8.77 -15.54
C TRP A 221 1.92 8.90 -14.21
N TRP A 222 2.04 10.03 -13.51
CA TRP A 222 1.26 10.32 -12.31
C TRP A 222 -0.22 10.56 -12.63
N MET A 223 -0.52 11.38 -13.64
CA MET A 223 -1.88 11.70 -14.08
C MET A 223 -2.60 10.54 -14.81
N MET A 224 -1.93 9.42 -15.09
CA MET A 224 -2.53 8.24 -15.72
C MET A 224 -3.47 7.50 -14.76
N SER A 225 -4.65 8.10 -14.60
CA SER A 225 -5.83 7.61 -13.89
C SER A 225 -6.79 6.94 -14.86
N ARG A 226 -7.73 6.15 -14.30
CA ARG A 226 -8.66 5.22 -14.98
C ARG A 226 -7.98 4.06 -15.73
N GLY A 227 -8.55 2.87 -15.57
CA GLY A 227 -8.21 1.71 -16.40
C GLY A 227 -9.10 1.70 -17.64
N GLY A 228 -8.52 1.94 -18.82
CA GLY A 228 -9.23 1.96 -20.09
C GLY A 228 -9.50 0.58 -20.69
N ASN A 229 -10.09 -0.35 -19.94
CA ASN A 229 -10.62 -1.59 -20.52
C ASN A 229 -12.05 -1.35 -21.02
N SER A 230 -12.20 -0.69 -22.16
CA SER A 230 -13.50 -0.51 -22.84
C SER A 230 -13.33 -0.30 -24.35
N ALA A 231 -13.78 -1.30 -25.11
CA ALA A 231 -14.22 -1.24 -26.51
C ALA A 231 -13.32 -0.55 -27.56
N THR A 232 -12.30 -1.27 -28.04
CA THR A 232 -11.82 -1.20 -29.44
C THR A 232 -11.69 -2.59 -30.05
N ASN A 233 -12.75 -3.41 -29.94
CA ASN A 233 -12.80 -4.72 -30.60
C ASN A 233 -14.23 -5.15 -30.97
N THR A 234 -14.96 -4.26 -31.66
CA THR A 234 -16.27 -4.55 -32.27
C THR A 234 -16.28 -4.05 -33.71
N SER A 235 -16.42 -4.99 -34.65
CA SER A 235 -16.90 -4.78 -36.03
C SER A 235 -16.27 -3.64 -36.85
N ASN A 236 -14.99 -3.78 -37.23
CA ASN A 236 -14.55 -3.26 -38.53
C ASN A 236 -14.66 -4.36 -39.59
N ASN A 237 -15.91 -4.71 -39.95
CA ASN A 237 -16.22 -5.61 -41.07
C ASN A 237 -17.18 -4.91 -42.04
N ASN A 238 -16.66 -3.89 -42.72
CA ASN A 238 -17.35 -3.23 -43.82
C ASN A 238 -16.30 -2.84 -44.86
N ASN A 239 -16.18 -3.63 -45.94
CA ASN A 239 -15.84 -3.11 -47.26
C ASN A 239 -16.06 -4.12 -48.40
N ASN A 240 -16.70 -3.62 -49.46
CA ASN A 240 -16.52 -3.99 -50.86
C ASN A 240 -17.04 -5.37 -51.36
N ASN A 241 -18.33 -5.38 -51.73
CA ASN A 241 -18.71 -5.49 -53.15
C ASN A 241 -19.82 -4.44 -53.39
N SER A 242 -19.56 -3.32 -54.07
CA SER A 242 -19.28 -3.13 -55.51
C SER A 242 -20.55 -2.76 -56.30
N LYS A 243 -20.68 -1.46 -56.63
CA LYS A 243 -21.29 -0.85 -57.84
C LYS A 243 -22.18 -1.78 -58.71
N ASN A 244 -23.41 -1.42 -59.12
CA ASN A 244 -23.79 -0.24 -59.92
C ASN A 244 -25.30 -0.34 -60.31
N ASN A 245 -25.84 0.73 -60.94
CA ASN A 245 -27.02 0.79 -61.82
C ASN A 245 -28.46 0.78 -61.23
N ASN A 246 -29.07 1.98 -61.24
CA ASN A 246 -30.29 2.38 -61.98
C ASN A 246 -31.66 1.65 -61.87
N ASP A 247 -32.65 2.46 -61.47
CA ASP A 247 -33.98 2.70 -62.09
C ASP A 247 -35.14 1.66 -62.05
N ASP A 248 -36.35 2.25 -62.08
CA ASP A 248 -37.71 1.70 -62.29
C ASP A 248 -38.32 0.67 -61.31
N GLY A 249 -39.66 0.72 -61.16
CA GLY A 249 -40.45 -0.49 -60.84
C GLY A 249 -41.46 -0.44 -59.68
N SER A 250 -42.49 0.39 -59.81
CA SER A 250 -43.84 0.36 -59.20
C SER A 250 -44.36 -0.83 -58.34
N ASP A 251 -45.23 -0.45 -57.39
CA ASP A 251 -46.57 -1.05 -57.12
C ASP A 251 -46.84 -2.25 -56.17
N ASN A 252 -47.91 -2.04 -55.38
CA ASN A 252 -48.94 -2.98 -54.86
C ASN A 252 -48.64 -4.04 -53.77
N ASN A 253 -49.10 -3.70 -52.56
CA ASN A 253 -50.21 -4.37 -51.84
C ASN A 253 -50.44 -5.89 -52.03
N ASN A 254 -50.39 -6.66 -50.93
CA ASN A 254 -51.60 -7.31 -50.36
C ASN A 254 -51.36 -7.93 -48.97
N GLU A 255 -52.46 -8.30 -48.31
CA GLU A 255 -52.53 -8.71 -46.89
C GLU A 255 -52.61 -10.26 -46.69
N PRO A 256 -52.99 -10.88 -45.54
CA PRO A 256 -52.21 -11.99 -44.98
C PRO A 256 -52.85 -13.39 -45.09
N GLY A 257 -52.06 -14.44 -44.81
CA GLY A 257 -52.47 -15.85 -44.96
C GLY A 257 -52.00 -16.83 -43.87
N MET A 258 -52.89 -17.12 -42.92
CA MET A 258 -53.20 -18.40 -42.27
C MET A 258 -52.14 -19.54 -42.22
N SER A 259 -51.82 -20.01 -40.99
CA SER A 259 -51.32 -21.38 -40.71
C SER A 259 -52.52 -22.35 -40.69
N PRO A 260 -52.45 -23.64 -41.13
CA PRO A 260 -51.86 -24.71 -40.27
C PRO A 260 -51.31 -25.99 -40.97
N LYS A 261 -50.47 -26.76 -40.27
CA LYS A 261 -50.70 -28.19 -39.89
C LYS A 261 -49.48 -28.85 -39.22
N ALA A 262 -49.75 -29.96 -38.52
CA ALA A 262 -48.75 -30.84 -37.89
C ALA A 262 -48.64 -32.18 -38.63
N SER A 263 -47.51 -32.88 -38.42
CA SER A 263 -47.30 -34.30 -38.71
C SER A 263 -46.33 -34.87 -37.67
N ASP A 264 -46.78 -35.82 -36.86
CA ASP A 264 -45.93 -36.57 -35.91
C ASP A 264 -45.16 -37.69 -36.63
N LEU A 265 -44.04 -38.13 -36.05
CA LEU A 265 -43.55 -39.51 -36.08
C LEU A 265 -42.47 -39.73 -35.01
N GLU A 266 -42.47 -40.91 -34.41
CA GLU A 266 -41.68 -41.29 -33.21
C GLU A 266 -40.99 -42.65 -33.45
N MET A 267 -40.08 -43.06 -32.56
CA MET A 267 -39.32 -44.35 -32.56
C MET A 267 -38.27 -44.47 -33.68
N THR A 268 -37.11 -45.15 -33.56
CA THR A 268 -36.30 -45.71 -32.45
C THR A 268 -34.80 -45.75 -32.96
N GLU A 269 -33.73 -46.33 -32.36
CA GLU A 269 -33.56 -47.30 -31.27
C GLU A 269 -32.16 -47.26 -30.58
N SER A 270 -31.90 -48.31 -29.80
CA SER A 270 -30.66 -48.78 -29.13
C SER A 270 -29.41 -48.97 -30.04
N ASN A 271 -28.15 -49.16 -29.58
CA ASN A 271 -27.65 -50.05 -28.52
C ASN A 271 -26.09 -49.96 -28.37
N SER A 272 -25.55 -50.19 -27.15
CA SER A 272 -24.18 -50.69 -26.81
C SER A 272 -22.89 -49.93 -27.25
N GLY A 273 -21.76 -50.03 -26.53
CA GLY A 273 -21.56 -50.63 -25.19
C GLY A 273 -20.08 -50.85 -24.80
N GLY A 274 -19.80 -50.92 -23.49
CA GLY A 274 -18.50 -51.28 -22.88
C GLY A 274 -17.43 -50.17 -22.83
N GLY A 275 -16.49 -50.12 -21.87
CA GLY A 275 -16.38 -50.88 -20.60
C GLY A 275 -14.94 -51.23 -20.21
N LEU A 276 -14.58 -51.09 -18.91
CA LEU A 276 -13.37 -51.62 -18.23
C LEU A 276 -12.00 -50.99 -18.66
N GLU A 277 -10.93 -50.92 -17.84
CA GLU A 277 -10.74 -51.10 -16.38
C GLU A 277 -9.43 -50.42 -15.86
N SER A 278 -9.14 -50.54 -14.55
CA SER A 278 -7.86 -50.53 -13.80
C SER A 278 -6.61 -49.83 -14.40
N ALA A 279 -5.98 -48.82 -13.77
CA ALA A 279 -5.42 -48.70 -12.40
C ALA A 279 -4.13 -49.51 -12.13
N THR A 280 -3.02 -48.81 -11.79
CA THR A 280 -2.02 -49.18 -10.74
C THR A 280 -0.96 -48.08 -10.55
N ASN A 281 -0.22 -48.13 -9.43
CA ASN A 281 0.83 -47.17 -9.06
C ASN A 281 2.18 -47.49 -9.74
N LEU A 282 3.14 -46.54 -9.74
CA LEU A 282 4.44 -46.75 -9.07
C LEU A 282 5.26 -45.47 -8.88
N SER A 283 6.19 -45.55 -7.92
CA SER A 283 7.06 -44.49 -7.38
C SER A 283 8.16 -44.00 -8.34
N GLY A 284 8.73 -42.83 -8.04
CA GLY A 284 9.83 -42.22 -8.82
C GLY A 284 10.56 -41.10 -8.07
N GLU A 285 11.05 -41.39 -6.87
CA GLU A 285 11.97 -40.52 -6.11
C GLU A 285 13.41 -40.70 -6.63
N ILE A 286 14.19 -39.62 -6.83
CA ILE A 286 15.67 -39.59 -6.85
C ILE A 286 16.20 -38.14 -6.96
N VAL A 287 17.11 -37.80 -6.03
CA VAL A 287 18.11 -36.69 -6.01
C VAL A 287 17.62 -35.27 -6.35
#